data_AF-A0A8J5E6G5-F1
#
_entry.id   AF-A0A8J5E6G5-F1
#
_cell.length_a   1.000
_cell.length_b   1.000
_cell.length_c   1.000
_cell.angle_alpha   90.00
_cell.angle_beta   90.00
_cell.angle_gamma   90.00
#
_symmetry.space_group_name_H-M   'P 1'
#
loop_
_entity.id
_entity.type
_entity.pdbx_description
1 polymer ?
#
loop_
_entity_poly.entity_id
_entity_poly.type
_entity_poly.pdbx_seq_one_letter_code
_entity_poly.pdbx_strand_id
1 'polypeptide(L)'
;MLLVLNTARRGLFASVSKPLVQQPLRAFSLLTNRPIARAPVLPVLQAVRGKKTDSDLPRDIDPIDPRSNSLRSRIPTFPLGKEAQPTIIPKPDTPVVGPRLSFTEMMLILKNKKEPELLYEAEPHRLYFVICFCGSFVLALYGIMFGENLLSAAYMDWTTNPTDEPFVHQMFKFGLRSAVPIAFTSIFLFMSYVLARFPGRLIRRLYYLPGSYMKGVPEHMQGVDHIRFVTHPYIPGKPSPVYTVNLNELKVGDKTTIFTKDGFYGTASKSSFFFFIWEGKSWVPWVVDRSGWFWGDGRVWDVLFGKKSIREAEKGLSEDDKIKQHWRLQDAAKAERKLKEGKAFYINEYKRGFERDFNTLKATTVGLVEDIKEKRKEDAAKQLEEPQTKMTWQQKHKQKLKNKKKQ
;
A
#
# COMPACT_ATOMS: atom_id res chain seq x y z
N MET A 1 10.58 -22.87 -1.41
CA MET A 1 10.32 -24.26 -1.00
C MET A 1 8.91 -24.63 -1.44
N LEU A 2 8.75 -24.92 -2.72
CA LEU A 2 7.49 -25.36 -3.32
C LEU A 2 7.83 -26.53 -4.22
N LEU A 3 7.47 -27.71 -3.75
CA LEU A 3 7.53 -28.97 -4.47
C LEU A 3 6.14 -29.59 -4.31
N VAL A 4 5.70 -30.26 -5.37
CA VAL A 4 4.61 -31.24 -5.41
C VAL A 4 3.21 -30.65 -5.66
N LEU A 5 2.77 -30.60 -6.92
CA LEU A 5 2.06 -31.73 -7.52
C LEU A 5 1.86 -31.53 -9.03
N ASN A 6 2.34 -32.53 -9.76
CA ASN A 6 2.37 -32.66 -11.20
C ASN A 6 1.56 -33.93 -11.51
N THR A 7 0.30 -33.82 -11.88
CA THR A 7 -0.50 -34.94 -12.40
C THR A 7 -1.67 -34.42 -13.22
N ALA A 8 -1.60 -34.64 -14.54
CA ALA A 8 -2.70 -35.01 -15.45
C ALA A 8 -2.39 -34.52 -16.87
N ARG A 9 -1.44 -35.20 -17.52
CA ARG A 9 -1.17 -35.14 -18.95
C ARG A 9 -1.58 -36.49 -19.53
N ARG A 10 -2.70 -36.52 -20.28
CA ARG A 10 -3.19 -37.55 -21.22
C ARG A 10 -4.62 -37.12 -21.56
N GLY A 11 -5.06 -36.91 -22.78
CA GLY A 11 -4.50 -37.15 -24.11
C GLY A 11 -5.72 -37.29 -25.01
N LEU A 12 -5.89 -36.40 -25.98
CA LEU A 12 -6.89 -36.50 -27.06
C LEU A 12 -6.49 -35.51 -28.16
N PHE A 13 -5.52 -35.90 -28.99
CA PHE A 13 -5.34 -35.31 -30.31
C PHE A 13 -5.45 -36.46 -31.31
N ALA A 14 -6.61 -36.53 -31.96
CA ALA A 14 -6.83 -37.34 -33.14
C ALA A 14 -6.14 -36.65 -34.33
N SER A 15 -5.17 -37.34 -34.93
CA SER A 15 -4.52 -36.93 -36.17
C SER A 15 -5.40 -37.33 -37.36
N VAL A 16 -5.67 -36.38 -38.27
CA VAL A 16 -6.09 -36.68 -39.64
C VAL A 16 -4.94 -36.32 -40.58
N SER A 17 -4.57 -37.32 -41.35
CA SER A 17 -3.44 -37.42 -42.26
C SER A 17 -3.66 -36.67 -43.58
N LYS A 18 -2.61 -36.01 -44.09
CA LYS A 18 -2.32 -35.90 -45.53
C LYS A 18 -0.80 -35.92 -45.75
N PRO A 19 -0.27 -36.71 -46.70
CA PRO A 19 1.16 -36.84 -46.94
C PRO A 19 1.70 -35.72 -47.85
N LEU A 20 2.92 -35.29 -47.53
CA LEU A 20 3.74 -34.34 -48.28
C LEU A 20 4.42 -35.07 -49.45
N VAL A 21 4.26 -34.52 -50.65
CA VAL A 21 4.95 -34.93 -51.87
C VAL A 21 6.42 -34.51 -51.80
N GLN A 22 7.31 -35.47 -52.01
CA GLN A 22 8.74 -35.30 -52.23
C GLN A 22 9.02 -34.51 -53.52
N GLN A 23 10.07 -33.69 -53.53
CA GLN A 23 11.16 -33.81 -54.51
C GLN A 23 12.38 -32.93 -54.12
N PRO A 24 13.61 -33.25 -54.60
CA PRO A 24 14.85 -32.94 -53.90
C PRO A 24 15.87 -32.10 -54.70
N LEU A 25 16.93 -31.69 -53.99
CA LEU A 25 18.31 -31.40 -54.42
C LEU A 25 18.59 -30.25 -55.42
N ARG A 26 19.45 -29.32 -55.00
CA ARG A 26 20.72 -29.03 -55.69
C ARG A 26 21.69 -28.23 -54.81
N ALA A 27 22.91 -28.74 -54.73
CA ALA A 27 24.10 -28.10 -54.19
C ALA A 27 25.03 -27.72 -55.35
N PHE A 28 25.75 -26.60 -55.25
CA PHE A 28 27.07 -26.29 -55.86
C PHE A 28 27.57 -24.99 -55.19
N SER A 29 28.59 -25.06 -54.31
CA SER A 29 30.02 -24.72 -54.55
C SER A 29 30.31 -23.25 -54.90
N LEU A 30 31.43 -22.60 -54.59
CA LEU A 30 32.62 -22.77 -53.73
C LEU A 30 33.33 -21.39 -53.81
N LEU A 31 33.97 -20.98 -52.71
CA LEU A 31 35.23 -20.21 -52.61
C LEU A 31 35.40 -18.84 -53.32
N THR A 32 35.80 -17.83 -52.56
CA THR A 32 37.17 -17.26 -52.65
C THR A 32 37.57 -16.50 -51.37
N ASN A 33 38.86 -16.67 -51.03
CA ASN A 33 39.60 -16.09 -49.91
C ASN A 33 39.91 -14.59 -50.10
N ARG A 34 39.97 -13.83 -49.00
CA ARG A 34 41.23 -13.19 -48.53
C ARG A 34 41.13 -12.67 -47.07
N PRO A 35 42.25 -12.69 -46.31
CA PRO A 35 42.28 -12.40 -44.87
C PRO A 35 42.85 -11.01 -44.56
N ILE A 36 42.40 -10.36 -43.47
CA ILE A 36 43.15 -9.27 -42.82
C ILE A 36 43.07 -9.41 -41.29
N ALA A 37 44.27 -9.65 -40.73
CA ALA A 37 44.83 -9.27 -39.44
C ALA A 37 44.00 -9.30 -38.14
N ARG A 38 44.55 -10.05 -37.18
CA ARG A 38 44.26 -10.09 -35.75
C ARG A 38 44.43 -8.71 -35.08
N ALA A 39 43.51 -8.38 -34.19
CA ALA A 39 43.74 -7.52 -33.02
C ALA A 39 43.15 -8.20 -31.77
N PRO A 40 43.72 -7.98 -30.58
CA PRO A 40 43.74 -8.95 -29.50
C PRO A 40 42.40 -9.09 -28.76
N VAL A 41 42.15 -10.33 -28.35
CA VAL A 41 41.17 -10.73 -27.35
C VAL A 41 41.54 -10.04 -26.03
N LEU A 42 40.70 -9.11 -25.59
CA LEU A 42 40.60 -8.70 -24.20
C LEU A 42 39.27 -9.20 -23.62
N PRO A 43 39.27 -9.56 -22.33
CA PRO A 43 38.41 -10.60 -21.79
C PRO A 43 36.97 -10.12 -21.59
N VAL A 44 36.04 -11.02 -21.93
CA VAL A 44 34.72 -11.07 -21.33
C VAL A 44 34.89 -11.31 -19.84
N LEU A 45 34.66 -10.27 -19.02
CA LEU A 45 34.25 -10.37 -17.63
C LEU A 45 33.62 -9.05 -17.17
N GLN A 46 32.30 -9.14 -16.94
CA GLN A 46 31.52 -8.52 -15.87
C GLN A 46 31.96 -7.16 -15.28
N ALA A 47 31.00 -6.23 -15.22
CA ALA A 47 30.49 -5.60 -13.99
C ALA A 47 30.13 -4.11 -14.17
N VAL A 48 28.86 -3.79 -13.86
CA VAL A 48 28.44 -2.58 -13.12
C VAL A 48 28.97 -1.23 -13.64
N ARG A 49 28.25 -0.59 -14.58
CA ARG A 49 28.22 0.87 -14.82
C ARG A 49 27.18 1.15 -15.92
N GLY A 50 26.39 2.22 -15.90
CA GLY A 50 26.67 3.51 -15.31
C GLY A 50 25.60 4.02 -14.36
N LYS A 51 26.08 4.73 -13.33
CA LYS A 51 25.38 5.92 -12.83
C LYS A 51 25.14 6.81 -14.05
N LYS A 52 23.88 7.09 -14.39
CA LYS A 52 23.55 8.15 -15.35
C LYS A 52 24.14 9.45 -14.79
N THR A 53 24.95 10.15 -15.58
CA THR A 53 25.40 11.51 -15.28
C THR A 53 24.28 12.48 -15.69
N ASP A 54 24.18 13.63 -15.00
CA ASP A 54 23.16 14.69 -15.24
C ASP A 54 23.05 15.16 -16.70
N SER A 55 24.05 14.87 -17.53
CA SER A 55 24.12 15.23 -18.95
C SER A 55 23.13 14.50 -19.86
N ASP A 56 22.60 13.35 -19.43
CA ASP A 56 21.74 12.49 -20.26
C ASP A 56 20.22 12.73 -20.02
N LEU A 57 19.89 13.71 -19.17
CA LEU A 57 18.51 14.06 -18.83
C LEU A 57 18.05 15.27 -19.66
N PRO A 58 16.84 15.24 -20.25
CA PRO A 58 16.29 16.39 -20.98
C PRO A 58 16.24 17.62 -20.09
N ARG A 59 16.78 18.76 -20.54
CA ARG A 59 16.95 19.97 -19.71
C ARG A 59 15.66 20.76 -19.46
N ASP A 60 14.60 20.50 -20.24
CA ASP A 60 13.36 21.25 -20.20
C ASP A 60 12.15 20.36 -19.86
N ILE A 61 11.26 20.94 -19.05
CA ILE A 61 9.97 20.38 -18.63
C ILE A 61 8.98 20.54 -19.77
N ASP A 62 8.19 19.50 -20.05
CA ASP A 62 7.08 19.57 -21.01
C ASP A 62 6.17 20.79 -20.71
N PRO A 63 5.86 21.65 -21.70
CA PRO A 63 5.08 22.89 -21.54
C PRO A 63 3.57 22.62 -21.31
N ILE A 64 3.19 21.41 -20.92
CA ILE A 64 1.81 20.96 -20.85
C ILE A 64 1.11 21.63 -19.67
N ASP A 65 0.10 22.45 -19.98
CA ASP A 65 -0.68 23.22 -19.01
C ASP A 65 -1.14 22.31 -17.84
N PRO A 66 -0.94 22.74 -16.58
CA PRO A 66 -1.38 22.05 -15.37
C PRO A 66 -2.85 21.61 -15.38
N ARG A 67 -3.69 22.27 -16.19
CA ARG A 67 -5.13 22.01 -16.32
C ARG A 67 -5.51 21.24 -17.58
N SER A 68 -4.57 20.98 -18.48
CA SER A 68 -4.88 20.25 -19.71
C SER A 68 -5.28 18.80 -19.37
N ASN A 69 -6.52 18.46 -19.72
CA ASN A 69 -7.15 17.16 -19.46
C ASN A 69 -7.49 16.44 -20.77
N SER A 70 -6.61 16.56 -21.76
CA SER A 70 -6.82 15.90 -23.05
C SER A 70 -6.77 14.37 -22.91
N LEU A 71 -7.59 13.67 -23.69
CA LEU A 71 -7.52 12.19 -23.79
C LEU A 71 -6.15 11.72 -24.29
N ARG A 72 -5.56 12.48 -25.22
CA ARG A 72 -4.26 12.17 -25.83
C ARG A 72 -3.11 12.18 -24.82
N SER A 73 -3.16 13.05 -23.82
CA SER A 73 -2.17 13.08 -22.73
C SER A 73 -2.32 11.95 -21.72
N ARG A 74 -3.30 11.05 -21.88
CA ARG A 74 -3.53 9.90 -20.99
C ARG A 74 -3.33 8.54 -21.64
N ILE A 75 -3.18 8.50 -22.96
CA ILE A 75 -2.92 7.26 -23.69
C ILE A 75 -1.40 7.14 -23.82
N PRO A 76 -0.79 6.03 -23.35
CA PRO A 76 0.65 5.86 -23.43
C PRO A 76 1.10 5.89 -24.89
N THR A 77 2.16 6.64 -25.16
CA THR A 77 2.77 6.68 -26.50
C THR A 77 3.89 5.66 -26.60
N PHE A 78 3.86 4.83 -27.64
CA PHE A 78 4.95 3.88 -27.88
C PHE A 78 6.18 4.63 -28.46
N PRO A 79 7.40 4.31 -28.01
CA PRO A 79 7.79 3.22 -27.11
C PRO A 79 7.62 3.54 -25.61
N LEU A 80 7.13 2.55 -24.83
CA LEU A 80 6.81 2.66 -23.40
C LEU A 80 8.02 2.98 -22.48
N GLY A 81 9.25 2.86 -22.99
CA GLY A 81 10.46 3.13 -22.21
C GLY A 81 10.60 4.59 -21.77
N LYS A 82 9.96 5.54 -22.46
CA LYS A 82 9.91 6.96 -22.04
C LYS A 82 8.94 7.19 -20.88
N GLU A 83 7.84 6.44 -20.85
CA GLU A 83 6.81 6.49 -19.80
C GLU A 83 7.27 5.84 -18.49
N ALA A 84 8.36 5.06 -18.51
CA ALA A 84 8.93 4.39 -17.32
C ALA A 84 10.04 5.23 -16.63
N GLN A 85 10.45 6.35 -17.23
CA GLN A 85 11.45 7.23 -16.63
C GLN A 85 10.80 8.12 -15.57
N PRO A 86 11.50 8.47 -14.48
CA PRO A 86 11.01 9.45 -13.52
C PRO A 86 10.73 10.74 -14.29
N THR A 87 9.46 11.15 -14.31
CA THR A 87 8.96 12.13 -15.28
C THR A 87 9.44 13.54 -14.98
N ILE A 88 9.96 13.82 -13.77
CA ILE A 88 10.29 15.19 -13.39
C ILE A 88 11.64 15.27 -12.67
N ILE A 89 12.58 15.91 -13.37
CA ILE A 89 13.92 16.28 -12.92
C ILE A 89 13.79 17.36 -11.83
N PRO A 90 14.75 17.45 -10.87
CA PRO A 90 14.83 18.58 -9.95
C PRO A 90 14.65 19.91 -10.66
N LYS A 91 13.61 20.65 -10.26
CA LYS A 91 13.44 22.04 -10.67
C LYS A 91 14.61 22.84 -10.11
N PRO A 92 15.15 23.81 -10.86
CA PRO A 92 16.30 24.60 -10.43
C PRO A 92 16.08 25.32 -9.10
N ASP A 93 14.82 25.64 -8.77
CA ASP A 93 14.45 26.34 -7.54
C ASP A 93 14.09 25.41 -6.37
N THR A 94 14.21 24.08 -6.53
CA THR A 94 13.91 23.14 -5.45
C THR A 94 14.99 23.23 -4.37
N PRO A 95 14.65 23.52 -3.10
CA PRO A 95 15.64 23.53 -2.04
C PRO A 95 16.17 22.11 -1.82
N VAL A 96 17.49 21.96 -1.74
CA VAL A 96 18.14 20.67 -1.46
C VAL A 96 18.96 20.80 -0.19
N VAL A 97 18.81 19.84 0.71
CA VAL A 97 19.63 19.79 1.93
C VAL A 97 21.06 19.49 1.54
N GLY A 98 21.98 20.36 1.95
CA GLY A 98 23.38 20.26 1.59
C GLY A 98 24.25 21.15 2.47
N PRO A 99 25.50 21.39 2.09
CA PRO A 99 26.43 22.21 2.90
C PRO A 99 25.95 23.65 3.14
N ARG A 100 25.08 24.16 2.27
CA ARG A 100 24.59 25.55 2.30
C ARG A 100 23.22 25.72 2.96
N LEU A 101 22.45 24.64 3.09
CA LEU A 101 21.08 24.69 3.60
C LEU A 101 20.84 23.48 4.50
N SER A 102 20.65 23.74 5.79
CA SER A 102 20.31 22.70 6.76
C SER A 102 18.85 22.27 6.60
N PHE A 103 18.53 21.07 7.08
CA PHE A 103 17.16 20.56 7.07
C PHE A 103 16.20 21.45 7.88
N THR A 104 16.68 21.98 9.01
CA THR A 104 15.92 22.88 9.88
C THR A 104 15.59 24.20 9.19
N GLU A 105 16.56 24.81 8.50
CA GLU A 105 16.35 26.04 7.73
C GLU A 105 15.35 25.82 6.60
N MET A 106 15.44 24.69 5.89
CA MET A 106 14.48 24.34 4.85
C MET A 106 13.04 24.22 5.39
N MET A 107 12.86 23.58 6.55
CA MET A 107 11.53 23.52 7.20
C MET A 107 11.03 24.89 7.66
N LEU A 108 11.93 25.78 8.09
CA LEU A 108 11.60 27.14 8.47
C LEU A 108 11.19 27.98 7.26
N ILE A 109 11.86 27.81 6.12
CA ILE A 109 11.46 28.41 4.84
C ILE A 109 10.03 27.99 4.49
N LEU A 110 9.72 26.69 4.58
CA LEU A 110 8.38 26.18 4.25
C LEU A 110 7.30 26.82 5.15
N LYS A 111 7.52 26.82 6.47
CA LYS A 111 6.57 27.38 7.44
C LYS A 111 6.37 28.89 7.31
N ASN A 112 7.38 29.61 6.83
CA ASN A 112 7.33 31.06 6.67
C ASN A 112 6.76 31.52 5.31
N LYS A 113 6.42 30.58 4.40
CA LYS A 113 5.72 30.93 3.16
C LYS A 113 4.36 31.54 3.48
N LYS A 114 4.01 32.61 2.76
CA LYS A 114 2.69 33.26 2.83
C LYS A 114 1.78 32.85 1.68
N GLU A 115 2.37 32.36 0.60
CA GLU A 115 1.66 31.93 -0.60
C GLU A 115 1.59 30.39 -0.65
N PRO A 116 0.62 29.83 -1.41
CA PRO A 116 0.55 28.39 -1.62
C PRO A 116 1.82 27.86 -2.29
N GLU A 117 2.52 26.94 -1.63
CA GLU A 117 3.75 26.34 -2.16
C GLU A 117 3.44 24.98 -2.79
N LEU A 118 3.94 24.71 -3.99
CA LEU A 118 3.84 23.39 -4.60
C LEU A 118 4.82 22.44 -3.89
N LEU A 119 4.29 21.42 -3.23
CA LEU A 119 5.10 20.41 -2.54
C LEU A 119 5.40 19.20 -3.43
N TYR A 120 4.45 18.81 -4.27
CA TYR A 120 4.64 17.63 -5.11
C TYR A 120 3.93 17.80 -6.43
N GLU A 121 4.54 17.22 -7.44
CA GLU A 121 3.98 17.12 -8.77
C GLU A 121 4.43 15.80 -9.38
N ALA A 122 3.49 15.07 -9.96
CA ALA A 122 3.80 13.95 -10.83
C ALA A 122 3.01 14.08 -12.12
N GLU A 123 3.66 13.76 -13.23
CA GLU A 123 2.93 13.48 -14.46
C GLU A 123 2.22 12.12 -14.28
N PRO A 124 0.94 12.00 -14.66
CA PRO A 124 0.31 10.69 -14.69
C PRO A 124 1.11 9.76 -15.60
N HIS A 125 1.66 8.68 -15.05
CA HIS A 125 2.10 7.58 -15.91
C HIS A 125 0.86 7.05 -16.64
N ARG A 126 0.78 7.34 -17.93
CA ARG A 126 -0.34 6.98 -18.81
C ARG A 126 -0.63 5.49 -18.75
N LEU A 127 0.42 4.70 -18.54
CA LEU A 127 0.38 3.27 -18.34
C LEU A 127 -0.47 2.84 -17.13
N TYR A 128 -0.48 3.57 -16.02
CA TYR A 128 -1.29 3.18 -14.84
C TYR A 128 -2.78 3.22 -15.15
N PHE A 129 -3.25 4.24 -15.88
CA PHE A 129 -4.66 4.34 -16.24
C PHE A 129 -5.11 3.17 -17.11
N VAL A 130 -4.29 2.82 -18.10
CA VAL A 130 -4.58 1.69 -18.99
C VAL A 130 -4.56 0.38 -18.22
N ILE A 131 -3.55 0.13 -17.38
CA ILE A 131 -3.47 -1.09 -16.57
C ILE A 131 -4.66 -1.20 -15.61
N CYS A 132 -5.02 -0.12 -14.91
CA CYS A 132 -6.16 -0.11 -14.00
C CYS A 132 -7.48 -0.39 -14.73
N PHE A 133 -7.68 0.21 -15.91
CA PHE A 133 -8.91 0.02 -16.69
C PHE A 133 -8.99 -1.39 -17.28
N CYS A 134 -7.91 -1.88 -17.91
CA CYS A 134 -7.83 -3.24 -18.42
C CYS A 134 -7.99 -4.27 -17.31
N GLY A 135 -7.32 -4.09 -16.16
CA GLY A 135 -7.43 -4.97 -15.01
C GLY A 135 -8.83 -4.98 -14.42
N SER A 136 -9.48 -3.81 -14.31
CA SER A 136 -10.88 -3.71 -13.88
C SER A 136 -11.81 -4.47 -14.82
N PHE A 137 -11.66 -4.29 -16.14
CA PHE A 137 -12.47 -4.98 -17.14
C PHE A 137 -12.32 -6.50 -17.09
N VAL A 138 -11.08 -6.98 -17.02
CA VAL A 138 -10.77 -8.41 -16.91
C VAL A 138 -11.39 -9.01 -15.65
N LEU A 139 -11.21 -8.37 -14.49
CA LEU A 139 -11.81 -8.84 -13.23
C LEU A 139 -13.34 -8.84 -13.26
N ALA A 140 -13.96 -7.86 -13.91
CA ALA A 140 -15.42 -7.81 -14.06
C ALA A 140 -15.92 -8.98 -14.92
N LEU A 141 -15.29 -9.22 -16.08
CA LEU A 141 -15.65 -10.34 -16.95
C LEU A 141 -15.48 -11.68 -16.25
N TYR A 142 -14.33 -11.92 -15.60
CA TYR A 142 -14.11 -13.15 -14.86
C TYR A 142 -15.10 -13.30 -13.70
N GLY A 143 -15.40 -12.22 -12.97
CA GLY A 143 -16.40 -12.24 -11.90
C GLY A 143 -17.78 -12.68 -12.41
N ILE A 144 -18.25 -12.06 -13.51
CA ILE A 144 -19.55 -12.39 -14.12
C ILE A 144 -19.57 -13.83 -14.63
N MET A 145 -18.56 -14.24 -15.41
CA MET A 145 -18.47 -15.60 -15.95
C MET A 145 -18.39 -16.66 -14.84
N PHE A 146 -17.66 -16.38 -13.77
CA PHE A 146 -17.55 -17.30 -12.63
C PHE A 146 -18.88 -17.42 -11.90
N GLY A 147 -19.56 -16.30 -11.65
CA GLY A 147 -20.88 -16.26 -11.06
C GLY A 147 -21.91 -17.02 -11.88
N GLU A 148 -22.00 -16.75 -13.18
CA GLU A 148 -22.94 -17.40 -14.10
C GLU A 148 -22.74 -18.92 -14.14
N ASN A 149 -21.51 -19.39 -14.36
CA ASN A 149 -21.23 -20.82 -14.48
C ASN A 149 -21.53 -21.58 -13.18
N LEU A 150 -21.13 -21.03 -12.03
CA LEU A 150 -21.32 -21.72 -10.75
C LEU A 150 -22.73 -21.61 -10.19
N LEU A 151 -23.41 -20.48 -10.40
CA LEU A 151 -24.83 -20.37 -10.05
C LEU A 151 -25.69 -21.25 -10.95
N SER A 152 -25.36 -21.33 -12.25
CA SER A 152 -26.02 -22.27 -13.15
C SER A 152 -25.79 -23.72 -12.71
N ALA A 153 -24.57 -24.09 -12.31
CA ALA A 153 -24.30 -25.43 -11.78
C ALA A 153 -25.10 -25.71 -10.49
N ALA A 154 -25.14 -24.76 -9.55
CA ALA A 154 -25.93 -24.88 -8.32
C ALA A 154 -27.43 -25.01 -8.61
N TYR A 155 -27.94 -24.25 -9.58
CA TYR A 155 -29.33 -24.31 -10.02
C TYR A 155 -29.66 -25.65 -10.67
N MET A 156 -28.80 -26.15 -11.57
CA MET A 156 -28.98 -27.46 -12.20
C MET A 156 -28.96 -28.60 -11.19
N ASP A 157 -28.10 -28.54 -10.17
CA ASP A 157 -28.09 -29.50 -9.06
C ASP A 157 -29.41 -29.47 -8.25
N TRP A 158 -30.00 -28.29 -8.09
CA TRP A 158 -31.29 -28.12 -7.42
C TRP A 158 -32.48 -28.59 -8.27
N THR A 159 -32.46 -28.36 -9.58
CA THR A 159 -33.56 -28.84 -10.45
C THR A 159 -33.48 -30.34 -10.70
N THR A 160 -32.28 -30.90 -10.82
CA THR A 160 -32.08 -32.31 -11.17
C THR A 160 -32.25 -33.24 -9.97
N ASN A 161 -32.05 -32.73 -8.75
CA ASN A 161 -32.11 -33.48 -7.48
C ASN A 161 -31.51 -34.91 -7.57
N PRO A 162 -30.23 -35.09 -7.94
CA PRO A 162 -29.67 -36.41 -8.20
C PRO A 162 -29.64 -37.34 -6.98
N THR A 163 -29.88 -36.80 -5.77
CA THR A 163 -29.83 -37.50 -4.49
C THR A 163 -31.22 -37.73 -3.86
N ASP A 164 -32.31 -37.37 -4.56
CA ASP A 164 -33.70 -37.48 -4.08
C ASP A 164 -33.89 -36.94 -2.64
N GLU A 165 -33.25 -35.81 -2.34
CA GLU A 165 -33.30 -35.21 -1.01
C GLU A 165 -34.65 -34.50 -0.78
N PRO A 166 -35.16 -34.44 0.47
CA PRO A 166 -36.36 -33.68 0.80
C PRO A 166 -36.19 -32.19 0.44
N PHE A 167 -37.28 -31.56 -0.03
CA PHE A 167 -37.29 -30.18 -0.52
C PHE A 167 -36.58 -29.18 0.41
N VAL A 168 -36.83 -29.26 1.71
CA VAL A 168 -36.22 -28.34 2.71
C VAL A 168 -34.70 -28.49 2.76
N HIS A 169 -34.21 -29.72 2.70
CA HIS A 169 -32.77 -30.00 2.73
C HIS A 169 -32.12 -29.52 1.42
N GLN A 170 -32.78 -29.76 0.30
CA GLN A 170 -32.31 -29.35 -1.02
C GLN A 170 -32.27 -27.83 -1.18
N MET A 171 -33.27 -27.11 -0.67
CA MET A 171 -33.32 -25.65 -0.64
C MET A 171 -32.16 -25.08 0.18
N PHE A 172 -31.88 -25.66 1.36
CA PHE A 172 -30.76 -25.22 2.19
C PHE A 172 -29.42 -25.47 1.51
N LYS A 173 -29.24 -26.66 0.90
CA LYS A 173 -28.05 -27.04 0.14
C LYS A 173 -27.83 -26.13 -1.06
N PHE A 174 -28.88 -25.78 -1.79
CA PHE A 174 -28.85 -24.80 -2.87
C PHE A 174 -28.43 -23.41 -2.37
N GLY A 175 -29.03 -22.94 -1.26
CA GLY A 175 -28.66 -21.68 -0.63
C GLY A 175 -27.18 -21.62 -0.25
N LEU A 176 -26.67 -22.68 0.38
CA LEU A 176 -25.27 -22.76 0.80
C LEU A 176 -24.31 -22.89 -0.39
N ARG A 177 -24.68 -23.66 -1.41
CA ARG A 177 -23.91 -23.79 -2.66
C ARG A 177 -23.94 -22.54 -3.53
N SER A 178 -24.98 -21.72 -3.43
CA SER A 178 -25.09 -20.45 -4.14
C SER A 178 -24.38 -19.32 -3.39
N ALA A 179 -24.32 -19.38 -2.05
CA ALA A 179 -23.65 -18.38 -1.23
C ALA A 179 -22.16 -18.23 -1.58
N VAL A 180 -21.45 -19.34 -1.81
CA VAL A 180 -20.02 -19.32 -2.15
C VAL A 180 -19.75 -18.63 -3.50
N PRO A 181 -20.39 -19.02 -4.62
CA PRO A 181 -20.30 -18.31 -5.90
C PRO A 181 -20.67 -16.83 -5.82
N ILE A 182 -21.74 -16.48 -5.08
CA ILE A 182 -22.15 -15.08 -4.89
C ILE A 182 -21.05 -14.30 -4.16
N ALA A 183 -20.50 -14.86 -3.09
CA ALA A 183 -19.42 -14.23 -2.33
C ALA A 183 -18.18 -14.00 -3.21
N PHE A 184 -17.73 -15.02 -3.95
CA PHE A 184 -16.58 -14.87 -4.86
C PHE A 184 -16.85 -13.85 -5.97
N THR A 185 -18.01 -13.92 -6.62
CA THR A 185 -18.42 -12.96 -7.66
C THR A 185 -18.42 -11.53 -7.10
N SER A 186 -18.95 -11.34 -5.88
CA SER A 186 -18.95 -10.04 -5.22
C SER A 186 -17.54 -9.51 -4.95
N ILE A 187 -16.59 -10.38 -4.58
CA ILE A 187 -15.19 -10.00 -4.37
C ILE A 187 -14.56 -9.55 -5.69
N PHE A 188 -14.76 -10.30 -6.79
CA PHE A 188 -14.23 -9.92 -8.10
C PHE A 188 -14.81 -8.59 -8.60
N LEU A 189 -16.12 -8.40 -8.49
CA LEU A 189 -16.78 -7.15 -8.87
C LEU A 189 -16.34 -5.98 -7.99
N PHE A 190 -16.17 -6.21 -6.68
CA PHE A 190 -15.64 -5.21 -5.76
C PHE A 190 -14.20 -4.82 -6.11
N MET A 191 -13.33 -5.79 -6.38
CA MET A 191 -11.95 -5.53 -6.82
C MET A 191 -11.90 -4.78 -8.16
N SER A 192 -12.77 -5.15 -9.10
CA SER A 192 -12.94 -4.43 -10.36
C SER A 192 -13.35 -2.97 -10.12
N TYR A 193 -14.31 -2.73 -9.23
CA TYR A 193 -14.76 -1.39 -8.85
C TYR A 193 -13.64 -0.57 -8.21
N VAL A 194 -12.86 -1.17 -7.29
CA VAL A 194 -11.71 -0.53 -6.65
C VAL A 194 -10.64 -0.16 -7.69
N LEU A 195 -10.29 -1.07 -8.60
CA LEU A 195 -9.31 -0.79 -9.66
C LEU A 195 -9.79 0.32 -10.61
N ALA A 196 -11.07 0.32 -10.99
CA ALA A 196 -11.62 1.38 -11.82
C ALA A 196 -11.47 2.74 -11.12
N ARG A 197 -11.78 2.80 -9.81
CA ARG A 197 -11.78 4.03 -9.01
C ARG A 197 -10.39 4.47 -8.54
N PHE A 198 -9.40 3.58 -8.59
CA PHE A 198 -8.03 3.82 -8.14
C PHE A 198 -7.41 5.11 -8.69
N PRO A 199 -7.53 5.45 -9.99
CA PRO A 199 -6.91 6.67 -10.51
C PRO A 199 -7.45 7.95 -9.86
N GLY A 200 -8.69 7.94 -9.34
CA GLY A 200 -9.27 9.06 -8.61
C GLY A 200 -8.56 9.39 -7.29
N ARG A 201 -7.81 8.44 -6.73
CA ARG A 201 -7.04 8.57 -5.49
C ARG A 201 -5.56 8.87 -5.72
N LEU A 202 -5.10 8.78 -6.98
CA LEU A 202 -3.73 9.13 -7.34
C LEU A 202 -3.58 10.65 -7.34
N ILE A 203 -2.67 11.14 -6.49
CA ILE A 203 -2.35 12.56 -6.38
C ILE A 203 -1.49 12.95 -7.57
N ARG A 204 -1.94 13.95 -8.31
CA ARG A 204 -1.16 14.60 -9.38
C ARG A 204 -0.31 15.71 -8.81
N ARG A 205 -0.90 16.53 -7.93
CA ARG A 205 -0.20 17.66 -7.30
C ARG A 205 -0.63 17.85 -5.86
N LEU A 206 0.30 18.34 -5.06
CA LEU A 206 0.09 18.65 -3.66
C LEU A 206 0.63 20.04 -3.39
N TYR A 207 -0.21 20.89 -2.79
CA TYR A 207 0.16 22.23 -2.39
C TYR A 207 0.07 22.38 -0.88
N TYR A 208 1.06 23.02 -0.28
CA TYR A 208 1.02 23.48 1.10
C TYR A 208 0.32 24.84 1.15
N LEU A 209 -0.72 24.92 1.97
CA LEU A 209 -1.46 26.14 2.25
C LEU A 209 -1.17 26.56 3.69
N PRO A 210 -0.36 27.61 3.90
CA PRO A 210 -0.04 28.07 5.25
C PRO A 210 -1.31 28.62 5.90
N GLY A 211 -1.49 28.41 7.21
CA GLY A 211 -2.68 28.89 7.93
C GLY A 211 -2.90 30.41 7.85
N SER A 212 -1.83 31.18 7.59
CA SER A 212 -1.87 32.63 7.35
C SER A 212 -2.58 33.02 6.04
N TYR A 213 -2.52 32.16 5.02
CA TYR A 213 -3.21 32.34 3.73
C TYR A 213 -4.72 32.10 3.85
N MET A 214 -5.16 31.32 4.84
CA MET A 214 -6.58 30.98 5.05
C MET A 214 -7.35 32.05 5.83
N LYS A 215 -6.76 33.23 6.09
CA LYS A 215 -7.45 34.37 6.73
C LYS A 215 -8.59 34.86 5.83
N GLY A 216 -9.84 34.62 6.24
CA GLY A 216 -11.06 34.95 5.47
C GLY A 216 -11.84 33.74 4.93
N VAL A 217 -11.32 32.53 5.10
CA VAL A 217 -12.00 31.24 4.84
C VAL A 217 -12.84 30.87 6.08
N PRO A 218 -13.88 30.01 6.01
CA PRO A 218 -14.71 29.66 7.18
C PRO A 218 -13.90 29.31 8.43
N GLU A 219 -14.42 29.68 9.61
CA GLU A 219 -13.71 29.68 10.90
C GLU A 219 -13.01 28.35 11.23
N HIS A 220 -13.60 27.21 10.85
CA HIS A 220 -13.02 25.88 11.06
C HIS A 220 -11.72 25.59 10.25
N MET A 221 -11.38 26.44 9.27
CA MET A 221 -10.15 26.35 8.46
C MET A 221 -9.12 27.43 8.81
N GLN A 222 -9.40 28.33 9.75
CA GLN A 222 -8.50 29.42 10.09
C GLN A 222 -7.42 28.98 11.08
N GLY A 223 -6.21 29.52 10.92
CA GLY A 223 -5.11 29.34 11.88
C GLY A 223 -4.42 27.97 11.85
N VAL A 224 -4.83 27.07 10.96
CA VAL A 224 -4.23 25.74 10.79
C VAL A 224 -3.69 25.58 9.37
N ASP A 225 -2.57 24.89 9.22
CA ASP A 225 -1.99 24.56 7.92
C ASP A 225 -2.82 23.51 7.20
N HIS A 226 -3.03 23.71 5.91
CA HIS A 226 -3.81 22.82 5.05
C HIS A 226 -2.96 22.29 3.91
N ILE A 227 -3.38 21.16 3.37
CA ILE A 227 -2.84 20.60 2.13
C ILE A 227 -3.95 20.56 1.10
N ARG A 228 -3.65 21.06 -0.10
CA ARG A 228 -4.53 20.94 -1.25
C ARG A 228 -4.03 19.85 -2.18
N PHE A 229 -4.85 18.83 -2.36
CA PHE A 229 -4.64 17.75 -3.33
C PHE A 229 -5.31 18.12 -4.65
N VAL A 230 -4.60 17.85 -5.75
CA VAL A 230 -5.18 17.78 -7.08
C VAL A 230 -5.02 16.35 -7.54
N THR A 231 -6.12 15.64 -7.76
CA THR A 231 -6.09 14.24 -8.18
C THR A 231 -6.43 14.09 -9.65
N HIS A 232 -6.25 12.88 -10.18
CA HIS A 232 -6.73 12.58 -11.51
C HIS A 232 -8.25 12.42 -11.52
N PRO A 233 -8.96 12.98 -12.50
CA PRO A 233 -10.38 12.72 -12.64
C PRO A 233 -10.58 11.29 -13.12
N TYR A 234 -11.60 10.66 -12.56
CA TYR A 234 -12.02 9.30 -12.91
C TYR A 234 -12.33 9.15 -14.40
N ILE A 235 -12.91 10.19 -15.01
CA ILE A 235 -13.24 10.23 -16.44
C ILE A 235 -12.27 11.20 -17.13
N PRO A 236 -11.60 10.78 -18.21
CA PRO A 236 -10.79 11.69 -19.02
C PRO A 236 -11.65 12.83 -19.61
N GLY A 237 -11.06 14.01 -19.79
CA GLY A 237 -11.77 15.21 -20.25
C GLY A 237 -12.51 16.00 -19.16
N LYS A 238 -12.70 15.45 -17.96
CA LYS A 238 -13.22 16.21 -16.81
C LYS A 238 -12.10 17.01 -16.13
N PRO A 239 -12.42 18.13 -15.45
CA PRO A 239 -11.47 18.84 -14.62
C PRO A 239 -10.97 17.94 -13.47
N SER A 240 -9.70 18.09 -13.11
CA SER A 240 -9.13 17.41 -11.95
C SER A 240 -9.85 17.82 -10.66
N PRO A 241 -10.31 16.87 -9.84
CA PRO A 241 -10.87 17.17 -8.53
C PRO A 241 -9.80 17.84 -7.64
N VAL A 242 -10.25 18.80 -6.84
CA VAL A 242 -9.42 19.50 -5.88
C VAL A 242 -9.98 19.27 -4.48
N TYR A 243 -9.15 18.76 -3.58
CA TYR A 243 -9.50 18.52 -2.19
C TYR A 243 -8.60 19.38 -1.31
N THR A 244 -9.16 19.99 -0.28
CA THR A 244 -8.37 20.73 0.73
C THR A 244 -8.62 20.07 2.07
N VAL A 245 -7.54 19.61 2.70
CA VAL A 245 -7.59 18.82 3.93
C VAL A 245 -6.66 19.44 4.95
N ASN A 246 -7.03 19.39 6.23
CA ASN A 246 -6.17 19.87 7.31
C ASN A 246 -4.92 19.01 7.41
N LEU A 247 -3.74 19.64 7.52
CA LEU A 247 -2.47 18.91 7.66
C LEU A 247 -2.48 17.97 8.87
N ASN A 248 -3.16 18.32 9.97
CA ASN A 248 -3.23 17.51 11.18
C ASN A 248 -4.01 16.19 11.00
N GLU A 249 -4.94 16.14 10.05
CA GLU A 249 -5.72 14.95 9.76
C GLU A 249 -4.98 13.99 8.82
N LEU A 250 -3.93 14.47 8.16
CA LEU A 250 -3.14 13.68 7.22
C LEU A 250 -1.99 12.99 7.93
N LYS A 251 -1.95 11.66 7.81
CA LYS A 251 -0.90 10.81 8.38
C LYS A 251 -0.43 9.75 7.41
N VAL A 252 0.86 9.47 7.44
CA VAL A 252 1.45 8.27 6.82
C VAL A 252 1.42 7.14 7.85
N GLY A 253 1.55 5.89 7.42
CA GLY A 253 1.55 4.76 8.36
C GLY A 253 2.70 4.90 9.36
N ASP A 254 2.47 4.55 10.63
CA ASP A 254 3.42 4.81 11.73
C ASP A 254 4.81 4.20 11.50
N LYS A 255 4.87 3.07 10.79
CA LYS A 255 6.12 2.36 10.46
C LYS A 255 6.70 2.75 9.11
N THR A 256 5.95 3.48 8.29
CA THR A 256 6.39 3.82 6.93
C THR A 256 7.21 5.09 6.94
N THR A 257 8.41 5.02 6.35
CA THR A 257 9.30 6.17 6.16
C THR A 257 9.33 6.51 4.68
N ILE A 258 9.13 7.79 4.38
CA ILE A 258 9.13 8.28 2.99
C ILE A 258 10.57 8.46 2.52
N PHE A 259 11.44 8.97 3.40
CA PHE A 259 12.86 9.11 3.11
C PHE A 259 13.58 7.75 3.08
N THR A 260 14.02 7.36 1.89
CA THR A 260 14.72 6.11 1.57
C THR A 260 16.18 6.33 1.21
N LYS A 261 16.65 7.58 1.08
CA LYS A 261 18.01 7.99 0.62
C LYS A 261 18.30 7.70 -0.86
N ASP A 262 17.39 7.02 -1.55
CA ASP A 262 17.53 6.67 -2.95
C ASP A 262 16.82 7.71 -3.84
N GLY A 263 17.42 8.01 -5.00
CA GLY A 263 16.90 9.00 -5.96
C GLY A 263 17.24 10.45 -5.61
N PHE A 264 16.86 11.40 -6.49
CA PHE A 264 17.22 12.82 -6.34
C PHE A 264 16.71 13.46 -5.05
N TYR A 265 15.48 13.13 -4.64
CA TYR A 265 14.84 13.66 -3.43
C TYR A 265 14.90 12.69 -2.24
N GLY A 266 15.64 11.58 -2.36
CA GLY A 266 15.68 10.56 -1.32
C GLY A 266 14.34 9.87 -1.06
N THR A 267 13.40 9.88 -2.02
CA THR A 267 12.06 9.27 -1.92
C THR A 267 11.90 8.03 -2.79
N ALA A 268 12.83 7.75 -3.71
CA ALA A 268 12.72 6.62 -4.61
C ALA A 268 12.92 5.31 -3.84
N SER A 269 12.24 4.24 -4.22
CA SER A 269 12.41 2.95 -3.54
C SER A 269 12.40 1.82 -4.55
N LYS A 270 13.27 0.83 -4.36
CA LYS A 270 13.26 -0.39 -5.19
C LYS A 270 12.08 -1.31 -4.87
N SER A 271 11.53 -1.22 -3.67
CA SER A 271 10.47 -2.13 -3.19
C SER A 271 9.06 -1.57 -3.36
N SER A 272 8.90 -0.26 -3.55
CA SER A 272 7.59 0.38 -3.67
C SER A 272 7.63 1.53 -4.66
N PHE A 273 6.61 1.59 -5.53
CA PHE A 273 6.40 2.71 -6.45
C PHE A 273 5.58 3.84 -5.80
N PHE A 274 4.72 3.49 -4.84
CA PHE A 274 3.82 4.42 -4.18
C PHE A 274 4.06 4.48 -2.67
N PHE A 275 3.62 5.56 -2.05
CA PHE A 275 3.31 5.58 -0.63
C PHE A 275 1.90 6.12 -0.41
N PHE A 276 1.36 5.84 0.77
CA PHE A 276 -0.04 6.10 1.11
C PHE A 276 -0.14 7.17 2.18
N ILE A 277 -1.03 8.15 1.95
CA ILE A 277 -1.40 9.18 2.93
C ILE A 277 -2.84 8.90 3.37
N TRP A 278 -3.01 8.68 4.67
CA TRP A 278 -4.31 8.45 5.30
C TRP A 278 -4.89 9.77 5.80
N GLU A 279 -6.20 9.92 5.62
CA GLU A 279 -6.96 11.09 6.06
C GLU A 279 -7.86 10.68 7.23
N GLY A 280 -7.53 11.12 8.45
CA GLY A 280 -8.35 10.97 9.65
C GLY A 280 -9.01 9.58 9.79
N LYS A 281 -10.34 9.56 9.67
CA LYS A 281 -11.20 8.36 9.78
C LYS A 281 -11.47 7.67 8.44
N SER A 282 -10.92 8.16 7.33
CA SER A 282 -11.08 7.56 6.01
C SER A 282 -10.34 6.22 5.94
N TRP A 283 -11.03 5.19 5.47
CA TRP A 283 -10.45 3.87 5.23
C TRP A 283 -9.75 3.76 3.88
N VAL A 284 -9.84 4.80 3.03
CA VAL A 284 -9.21 4.82 1.70
C VAL A 284 -8.06 5.83 1.72
N PRO A 285 -6.81 5.40 1.51
CA PRO A 285 -5.68 6.31 1.45
C PRO A 285 -5.62 7.05 0.12
N TRP A 286 -4.99 8.22 0.17
CA TRP A 286 -4.47 8.91 -1.00
C TRP A 286 -3.16 8.27 -1.44
N VAL A 287 -2.95 8.17 -2.74
CA VAL A 287 -1.79 7.49 -3.33
C VAL A 287 -0.86 8.55 -3.92
N VAL A 288 0.40 8.53 -3.49
CA VAL A 288 1.46 9.40 -4.02
C VAL A 288 2.50 8.54 -4.71
N ASP A 289 2.87 8.91 -5.93
CA ASP A 289 3.92 8.25 -6.71
C ASP A 289 5.30 8.73 -6.29
N ARG A 290 6.21 7.80 -6.00
CA ARG A 290 7.61 8.07 -5.65
C ARG A 290 8.45 8.51 -6.86
N SER A 291 7.94 8.39 -8.08
CA SER A 291 8.60 8.82 -9.31
C SER A 291 8.49 10.33 -9.60
N GLY A 292 7.63 11.04 -8.86
CA GLY A 292 7.34 12.45 -9.08
C GLY A 292 8.44 13.41 -8.61
N TRP A 293 8.20 14.69 -8.87
CA TRP A 293 8.95 15.79 -8.27
C TRP A 293 8.49 16.04 -6.86
N PHE A 294 9.44 16.17 -5.95
CA PHE A 294 9.21 16.51 -4.56
C PHE A 294 9.89 17.83 -4.24
N TRP A 295 9.19 18.68 -3.49
CA TRP A 295 9.77 19.85 -2.87
C TRP A 295 10.63 19.40 -1.70
N GLY A 296 11.90 19.82 -1.72
CA GLY A 296 12.83 19.42 -0.68
C GLY A 296 13.23 17.95 -0.77
N ASP A 297 13.67 17.46 0.38
CA ASP A 297 14.02 16.06 0.61
C ASP A 297 12.80 15.27 1.15
N GLY A 298 12.77 13.96 0.97
CA GLY A 298 11.79 13.04 1.55
C GLY A 298 11.61 13.18 3.06
N ARG A 299 12.61 13.71 3.77
CA ARG A 299 12.52 14.05 5.20
C ARG A 299 11.45 15.12 5.50
N VAL A 300 11.19 16.04 4.59
CA VAL A 300 10.10 17.03 4.72
C VAL A 300 8.76 16.31 4.86
N TRP A 301 8.57 15.27 4.08
CA TRP A 301 7.35 14.47 4.05
C TRP A 301 7.17 13.64 5.31
N ASP A 302 8.27 13.11 5.85
CA ASP A 302 8.27 12.45 7.16
C ASP A 302 7.88 13.40 8.30
N VAL A 303 8.21 14.69 8.21
CA VAL A 303 7.77 15.70 9.19
C VAL A 303 6.30 16.07 8.98
N LEU A 304 5.90 16.38 7.74
CA LEU A 304 4.54 16.84 7.43
C LEU A 304 3.48 15.75 7.66
N PHE A 305 3.72 14.54 7.13
CA PHE A 305 2.76 13.45 7.12
C PHE A 305 3.15 12.30 8.06
N GLY A 306 4.44 12.03 8.24
CA GLY A 306 4.90 11.06 9.24
C GLY A 306 4.84 11.58 10.67
N LYS A 307 4.57 12.88 10.86
CA LYS A 307 4.54 13.57 12.17
C LYS A 307 5.82 13.37 12.99
N LYS A 308 6.95 13.10 12.32
CA LYS A 308 8.24 12.95 12.99
C LYS A 308 8.76 14.31 13.43
N SER A 309 9.47 14.33 14.54
CA SER A 309 10.17 15.55 14.96
C SER A 309 11.26 15.91 13.96
N ILE A 310 11.58 17.21 13.81
CA ILE A 310 12.61 17.68 12.86
C ILE A 310 13.95 16.98 13.12
N ARG A 311 14.32 16.81 14.40
CA ARG A 311 15.56 16.11 14.81
C ARG A 311 15.57 14.63 14.45
N GLU A 312 14.41 13.98 14.50
CA GLU A 312 14.29 12.57 14.13
C GLU A 312 14.33 12.39 12.61
N ALA A 313 13.61 13.23 11.88
CA ALA A 313 13.63 13.24 10.42
C ALA A 313 15.02 13.56 9.87
N GLU A 314 15.76 14.48 10.51
CA GLU A 314 17.12 14.82 10.13
C GLU A 314 18.08 13.63 10.13
N LYS A 315 17.93 12.70 11.10
CA LYS A 315 18.71 11.44 11.16
C LYS A 315 18.45 10.55 9.95
N GLY A 316 17.29 10.67 9.30
CA GLY A 316 16.96 9.95 8.08
C GLY A 316 17.05 8.42 8.23
N LEU A 317 16.75 7.90 9.42
CA LEU A 317 16.77 6.45 9.67
C LEU A 317 15.39 5.87 9.42
N SER A 318 15.32 4.88 8.53
CA SER A 318 14.13 4.03 8.38
C SER A 318 13.94 3.18 9.64
N GLU A 319 12.71 2.75 9.93
CA GLU A 319 12.43 1.84 11.04
C GLU A 319 13.25 0.54 10.94
N ASP A 320 13.39 0.00 9.73
CA ASP A 320 14.24 -1.17 9.50
C ASP A 320 15.71 -0.89 9.83
N ASP A 321 16.19 0.32 9.58
CA ASP A 321 17.56 0.73 9.92
C ASP A 321 17.71 0.90 11.44
N LYS A 322 16.70 1.44 12.12
CA LYS A 322 16.67 1.53 13.59
C LYS A 322 16.70 0.14 14.22
N ILE A 323 15.91 -0.79 13.70
CA ILE A 323 15.88 -2.19 14.13
C ILE A 323 17.26 -2.83 13.90
N LYS A 324 17.85 -2.69 12.70
CA LYS A 324 19.20 -3.22 12.41
C LYS A 324 20.27 -2.63 13.32
N GLN A 325 20.23 -1.32 13.61
CA GLN A 325 21.15 -0.70 14.56
C GLN A 325 20.97 -1.28 15.96
N HIS A 326 19.72 -1.49 16.38
CA HIS A 326 19.45 -2.11 17.67
C HIS A 326 20.03 -3.53 17.76
N TRP A 327 19.83 -4.37 16.73
CA TRP A 327 20.43 -5.71 16.68
C TRP A 327 21.95 -5.67 16.73
N ARG A 328 22.59 -4.76 15.97
CA ARG A 328 24.05 -4.59 16.00
C ARG A 328 24.57 -4.22 17.39
N LEU A 329 23.86 -3.33 18.10
CA LEU A 329 24.22 -2.95 19.47
C LEU A 329 24.03 -4.12 20.44
N GLN A 330 22.96 -4.90 20.29
CA GLN A 330 22.75 -6.10 21.10
C GLN A 330 23.83 -7.16 20.84
N ASP A 331 24.19 -7.39 19.58
CA ASP A 331 25.24 -8.35 19.20
C ASP A 331 26.62 -7.91 19.69
N ALA A 332 26.95 -6.61 19.59
CA ALA A 332 28.18 -6.05 20.14
C ALA A 332 28.23 -6.21 21.67
N ALA A 333 27.15 -5.84 22.38
CA ALA A 333 27.06 -6.04 23.83
C ALA A 333 27.13 -7.53 24.21
N LYS A 334 26.55 -8.42 23.40
CA LYS A 334 26.66 -9.87 23.60
C LYS A 334 28.09 -10.37 23.39
N ALA A 335 28.79 -9.86 22.38
CA ALA A 335 30.20 -10.19 22.12
C ALA A 335 31.11 -9.69 23.25
N GLU A 336 30.93 -8.46 23.73
CA GLU A 336 31.65 -7.93 24.90
C GLU A 336 31.42 -8.77 26.15
N ARG A 337 30.18 -9.20 26.40
CA ARG A 337 29.86 -10.08 27.53
C ARG A 337 30.49 -11.46 27.38
N LYS A 338 30.49 -12.04 26.19
CA LYS A 338 31.21 -13.30 25.92
C LYS A 338 32.69 -13.16 26.23
N LEU A 339 33.30 -12.03 25.89
CA LEU A 339 34.70 -11.77 26.14
C LEU A 339 35.00 -11.57 27.64
N LYS A 340 34.11 -10.89 28.38
CA LYS A 340 34.24 -10.67 29.83
C LYS A 340 33.94 -11.92 30.67
N GLU A 341 32.90 -12.67 30.33
CA GLU A 341 32.39 -13.80 31.12
C GLU A 341 32.97 -15.15 30.67
N GLY A 342 33.58 -15.23 29.49
CA GLY A 342 34.23 -16.44 28.96
C GLY A 342 33.29 -17.64 28.92
N LYS A 343 33.71 -18.78 29.50
CA LYS A 343 32.88 -20.00 29.57
C LYS A 343 31.63 -19.84 30.44
N ALA A 344 31.65 -18.94 31.43
CA ALA A 344 30.50 -18.68 32.30
C ALA A 344 29.36 -17.92 31.60
N PHE A 345 29.64 -17.34 30.41
CA PHE A 345 28.66 -16.60 29.62
C PHE A 345 27.36 -17.38 29.38
N TYR A 346 27.46 -18.66 29.01
CA TYR A 346 26.28 -19.47 28.68
C TYR A 346 25.40 -19.74 29.92
N ILE A 347 26.03 -19.98 31.06
CA ILE A 347 25.33 -20.20 32.34
C ILE A 347 24.64 -18.92 32.79
N ASN A 348 25.32 -17.77 32.67
CA ASN A 348 24.77 -16.46 33.02
C ASN A 348 23.66 -16.00 32.07
N GLU A 349 23.77 -16.27 30.77
CA GLU A 349 22.68 -16.02 29.79
C GLU A 349 21.45 -16.85 30.15
N TYR A 350 21.61 -18.13 30.48
CA TYR A 350 20.50 -18.98 30.87
C TYR A 350 19.81 -18.47 32.14
N LYS A 351 20.59 -18.08 33.16
CA LYS A 351 20.07 -17.48 34.39
C LYS A 351 19.32 -16.17 34.11
N ARG A 352 19.87 -15.29 33.28
CA ARG A 352 19.24 -14.01 32.89
C ARG A 352 18.00 -14.20 32.01
N GLY A 353 17.97 -15.24 31.16
CA GLY A 353 16.79 -15.63 30.40
C GLY A 353 15.67 -16.04 31.34
N PHE A 354 15.97 -16.93 32.28
CA PHE A 354 15.04 -17.39 33.30
C PHE A 354 14.51 -16.23 34.17
N GLU A 355 15.37 -15.32 34.63
CA GLU A 355 14.95 -14.13 35.40
C GLU A 355 14.05 -13.19 34.59
N ARG A 356 14.32 -13.00 33.29
CA ARG A 356 13.47 -12.19 32.40
C ARG A 356 12.09 -12.82 32.22
N ASP A 357 12.04 -14.11 31.95
CA ASP A 357 10.78 -14.84 31.77
C ASP A 357 9.97 -14.85 33.06
N PHE A 358 10.62 -15.08 34.20
CA PHE A 358 9.99 -15.04 35.52
C PHE A 358 9.40 -13.66 35.84
N ASN A 359 10.15 -12.58 35.58
CA ASN A 359 9.67 -11.22 35.80
C ASN A 359 8.53 -10.84 34.85
N THR A 360 8.56 -11.31 33.60
CA THR A 360 7.49 -11.07 32.62
C THR A 360 6.21 -11.80 33.01
N LEU A 361 6.32 -13.05 33.48
CA LEU A 361 5.20 -13.82 34.02
C LEU A 361 4.62 -13.14 35.26
N LYS A 362 5.47 -12.66 36.18
CA LYS A 362 5.02 -11.93 37.37
C LYS A 362 4.28 -10.64 36.99
N ALA A 363 4.81 -9.84 36.06
CA ALA A 363 4.18 -8.61 35.59
C ALA A 363 2.83 -8.89 34.91
N THR A 364 2.77 -9.92 34.05
CA THR A 364 1.53 -10.32 33.37
C THR A 364 0.49 -10.81 34.38
N THR A 365 0.90 -11.58 35.39
CA THR A 365 0.01 -12.09 36.43
C THR A 365 -0.53 -10.96 37.32
N VAL A 366 0.31 -9.98 37.68
CA VAL A 366 -0.11 -8.82 38.47
C VAL A 366 -1.09 -7.95 37.68
N GLY A 367 -0.80 -7.66 36.41
CA GLY A 367 -1.72 -6.90 35.54
C GLY A 367 -3.08 -7.61 35.37
N LEU A 368 -3.07 -8.93 35.19
CA LEU A 368 -4.30 -9.73 35.06
C LEU A 368 -5.12 -9.73 36.36
N VAL A 369 -4.47 -9.71 37.53
CA VAL A 369 -5.15 -9.59 38.83
C VAL A 369 -5.73 -8.19 39.05
N GLU A 370 -5.04 -7.14 38.60
CA GLU A 370 -5.53 -5.77 38.65
C GLU A 370 -6.74 -5.57 37.73
N ASP A 371 -6.68 -6.06 36.49
CA ASP A 371 -7.79 -6.05 35.54
C ASP A 371 -9.03 -6.79 36.08
N ILE A 372 -8.83 -7.94 36.76
CA ILE A 372 -9.92 -8.68 37.42
C ILE A 372 -10.52 -7.87 38.57
N LYS A 373 -9.71 -7.16 39.36
CA LYS A 373 -10.20 -6.33 40.47
C LYS A 373 -10.98 -5.12 39.95
N GLU A 374 -10.54 -4.48 38.87
CA GLU A 374 -11.25 -3.37 38.25
C GLU A 374 -12.59 -3.81 37.69
N LYS A 375 -12.64 -4.93 36.93
CA LYS A 375 -13.90 -5.51 36.45
C LYS A 375 -14.88 -5.82 37.59
N ARG A 376 -14.40 -6.38 38.70
CA ARG A 376 -15.24 -6.63 39.89
C ARG A 376 -15.77 -5.35 40.52
N LYS A 377 -15.00 -4.26 40.52
CA LYS A 377 -15.45 -2.95 41.01
C LYS A 377 -16.47 -2.32 40.07
N GLU A 378 -16.27 -2.41 38.76
CA GLU A 378 -17.25 -1.96 37.76
C GLU A 378 -18.56 -2.74 37.85
N ASP A 379 -18.49 -4.07 38.00
CA ASP A 379 -19.67 -4.92 38.17
C ASP A 379 -20.40 -4.62 39.49
N ALA A 380 -19.66 -4.35 40.58
CA ALA A 380 -20.24 -3.92 41.85
C ALA A 380 -20.89 -2.52 41.76
N ALA A 381 -20.26 -1.57 41.04
CA ALA A 381 -20.81 -0.24 40.80
C ALA A 381 -22.09 -0.31 39.95
N LYS A 382 -22.12 -1.13 38.90
CA LYS A 382 -23.32 -1.38 38.08
C LYS A 382 -24.45 -2.04 38.87
N GLN A 383 -24.13 -2.89 39.85
CA GLN A 383 -25.13 -3.48 40.75
C GLN A 383 -25.69 -2.47 41.77
N LEU A 384 -24.92 -1.44 42.14
CA LEU A 384 -25.36 -0.34 43.01
C LEU A 384 -26.14 0.75 42.24
N GLU A 385 -25.85 0.94 40.95
CA GLU A 385 -26.53 1.91 40.09
C GLU A 385 -27.83 1.39 39.44
N GLU A 386 -28.13 0.09 39.47
CA GLU A 386 -29.50 -0.37 39.19
C GLU A 386 -30.42 -0.01 40.37
N PRO A 387 -31.28 1.04 40.28
CA PRO A 387 -32.25 1.29 41.34
C PRO A 387 -33.15 0.07 41.48
N GLN A 388 -33.43 -0.33 42.73
CA GLN A 388 -34.33 -1.42 43.16
C GLN A 388 -35.76 -1.31 42.55
N THR A 389 -35.88 -1.48 41.25
CA THR A 389 -37.13 -1.37 40.47
C THR A 389 -37.36 -2.60 39.59
N LYS A 390 -36.47 -3.60 39.63
CA LYS A 390 -36.81 -4.96 39.21
C LYS A 390 -37.47 -5.68 40.38
N MET A 391 -38.77 -5.42 40.58
CA MET A 391 -39.59 -6.35 41.34
C MET A 391 -39.37 -7.75 40.77
N THR A 392 -38.94 -8.67 41.62
CA THR A 392 -38.74 -10.06 41.23
C THR A 392 -40.05 -10.61 40.67
N TRP A 393 -39.96 -11.57 39.74
CA TRP A 393 -41.15 -12.15 39.08
C TRP A 393 -42.23 -12.57 40.09
N GLN A 394 -41.83 -13.07 41.26
CA GLN A 394 -42.72 -13.43 42.37
C GLN A 394 -43.49 -12.23 42.95
N GLN A 395 -42.86 -11.06 43.05
CA GLN A 395 -43.51 -9.84 43.52
C GLN A 395 -44.51 -9.29 42.48
N LYS A 396 -44.14 -9.31 41.19
CA LYS A 396 -45.07 -8.97 40.09
C LYS A 396 -46.29 -9.88 40.06
N HIS A 397 -46.10 -11.18 40.31
CA HIS A 397 -47.20 -12.15 40.34
C HIS A 397 -48.14 -11.93 41.54
N LYS A 398 -47.60 -11.66 42.73
CA LYS A 398 -48.41 -11.31 43.92
C LYS A 398 -49.19 -10.01 43.74
N GLN A 399 -48.61 -9.01 43.07
CA GLN A 399 -49.29 -7.74 42.84
C GLN A 399 -50.39 -7.86 41.78
N LYS A 400 -50.18 -8.66 40.73
CA LYS A 400 -51.25 -9.04 39.78
C LYS A 400 -52.41 -9.76 40.49
N LEU A 401 -52.12 -10.69 41.39
CA LEU A 401 -53.15 -11.39 42.17
C LEU A 401 -53.91 -10.47 43.13
N LYS A 402 -53.24 -9.48 43.74
CA LYS A 402 -53.89 -8.47 44.59
C LYS A 402 -54.81 -7.54 43.79
N ASN A 403 -54.40 -7.10 42.61
CA ASN A 403 -55.24 -6.22 41.77
C ASN A 403 -56.45 -6.97 41.20
N LYS A 404 -56.32 -8.27 40.91
CA LYS A 404 -57.41 -9.12 40.43
C LYS A 404 -58.46 -9.47 41.49
N LYS A 405 -58.20 -9.17 42.77
CA LYS A 405 -59.17 -9.30 43.88
C LYS A 405 -59.88 -7.97 44.22
N LYS A 406 -59.43 -6.85 43.64
CA LYS A 406 -60.01 -5.51 43.85
C LYS A 406 -60.94 -5.07 42.72
N GLN A 407 -60.86 -5.73 41.56
CA GLN A 407 -61.92 -5.76 40.54
C GLN A 407 -62.82 -6.95 40.84
#